data_AF-A0A9E3I3Y3-F1
#
_entry.id   AF-A0A9E3I3Y3-F1
#
_cell.length_a   1.000
_cell.length_b   1.000
_cell.length_c   1.000
_cell.angle_alpha   90.00
_cell.angle_beta   90.00
_cell.angle_gamma   90.00
#
_symmetry.space_group_name_H-M   'P 1'
#
loop_
_entity.id
_entity.type
_entity.pdbx_description
1 polymer ?
#
loop_
_entity_poly.entity_id
_entity_poly.type
_entity_poly.pdbx_seq_one_letter_code
_entity_poly.pdbx_strand_id
1 'polypeptide(L)'
;MGFITHTFGGDQVIAEYEADTVVRKHIFGPGIDEPICMIVSGVGTYYYHFDGLGSVAALSNSSGNMVERYSYDVFGEPNRTSSIGNPYMFTGRRYEPDSGLYYYRARYYSPQIGRFLQTDPIGYVDSMNLYTYVVNNPINLNDPTGKIIAKIIHCAICLWKLGSFDYDEDCGPEPTQPDPSDCSVAGLEKDLLYLKELKKWQVNCINQIKKLIPSCGKCAWAIPTPGK
;
A
#
# COMPACT_ATOMS: atom_id res chain seq x y z
N MET A 1 -21.83 14.52 20.46
CA MET A 1 -20.97 13.92 19.43
C MET A 1 -21.39 14.52 18.11
N GLY A 2 -20.56 15.39 17.54
CA GLY A 2 -20.73 15.81 16.15
C GLY A 2 -20.27 14.68 15.22
N PHE A 3 -20.90 14.56 14.06
CA PHE A 3 -20.44 13.63 13.04
C PHE A 3 -19.26 14.26 12.29
N ILE A 4 -18.16 13.51 12.13
CA ILE A 4 -17.04 13.94 11.30
C ILE A 4 -17.36 13.56 9.85
N THR A 5 -17.31 14.56 8.96
CA THR A 5 -17.49 14.35 7.51
C THR A 5 -16.12 14.33 6.83
N HIS A 6 -15.89 13.35 5.94
CA HIS A 6 -14.63 13.19 5.24
C HIS A 6 -14.74 13.68 3.79
N THR A 7 -13.78 14.49 3.36
CA THR A 7 -13.60 14.87 1.94
C THR A 7 -12.46 14.07 1.35
N PHE A 8 -12.73 13.45 0.21
CA PHE A 8 -11.79 12.58 -0.49
C PHE A 8 -11.19 13.27 -1.71
N GLY A 9 -9.89 13.08 -1.91
CA GLY A 9 -9.21 13.33 -3.18
C GLY A 9 -8.74 11.98 -3.73
N GLY A 10 -9.46 11.43 -4.70
CA GLY A 10 -9.27 10.03 -5.10
C GLY A 10 -9.53 9.08 -3.92
N ASP A 11 -8.56 8.20 -3.64
CA ASP A 11 -8.65 7.20 -2.54
C ASP A 11 -8.08 7.70 -1.20
N GLN A 12 -7.81 9.00 -1.06
CA GLN A 12 -7.20 9.60 0.14
C GLN A 12 -8.16 10.60 0.81
N VAL A 13 -8.21 10.60 2.14
CA VAL A 13 -8.97 11.59 2.93
C VAL A 13 -8.11 12.84 3.09
N ILE A 14 -8.42 13.88 2.33
CA ILE A 14 -7.65 15.14 2.31
C ILE A 14 -8.09 16.11 3.41
N ALA A 15 -9.34 16.03 3.86
CA ALA A 15 -9.87 16.91 4.89
C ALA A 15 -10.99 16.26 5.69
N GLU A 16 -11.11 16.68 6.95
CA GLU A 16 -12.14 16.24 7.90
C GLU A 16 -12.85 17.47 8.46
N TYR A 17 -14.18 17.41 8.50
CA TYR A 17 -15.04 18.51 8.90
C TYR A 17 -15.93 18.12 10.07
N GLU A 18 -16.16 19.07 10.96
CA GLU A 18 -17.19 19.01 12.00
C GLU A 18 -18.09 20.24 11.83
N ALA A 19 -19.38 20.02 11.55
CA ALA A 19 -20.36 21.08 11.32
C ALA A 19 -19.83 22.21 10.40
N ASP A 20 -19.36 21.83 9.21
CA ASP A 20 -18.80 22.70 8.16
C ASP A 20 -17.47 23.41 8.49
N THR A 21 -16.90 23.17 9.67
CA THR A 21 -15.57 23.66 10.03
C THR A 21 -14.53 22.58 9.75
N VAL A 22 -13.44 22.94 9.06
CA VAL A 22 -12.32 22.02 8.88
C VAL A 22 -11.63 21.78 10.21
N VAL A 23 -11.58 20.53 10.66
CA VAL A 23 -10.89 20.11 11.88
C VAL A 23 -9.48 19.66 11.56
N ARG A 24 -9.32 18.86 10.50
CA ARG A 24 -8.03 18.33 10.06
C ARG A 24 -7.87 18.38 8.55
N LYS A 25 -6.66 18.67 8.09
CA LYS A 25 -6.24 18.49 6.70
C LYS A 25 -5.03 17.57 6.66
N HIS A 26 -4.98 16.72 5.65
CA HIS A 26 -3.87 15.80 5.42
C HIS A 26 -3.23 16.11 4.08
N ILE A 27 -1.91 16.22 4.07
CA ILE A 27 -1.11 16.43 2.88
C ILE A 27 -0.36 15.14 2.61
N PHE A 28 -0.52 14.60 1.41
CA PHE A 28 0.13 13.36 0.98
C PHE A 28 1.23 13.65 -0.04
N GLY A 29 2.22 12.76 -0.06
CA GLY A 29 3.23 12.70 -1.09
C GLY A 29 2.70 12.07 -2.39
N PRO A 30 3.57 12.00 -3.41
CA PRO A 30 3.23 11.37 -4.68
C PRO A 30 3.08 9.84 -4.58
N GLY A 31 3.62 9.21 -3.54
CA GLY A 31 3.50 7.78 -3.27
C GLY A 31 2.14 7.38 -2.70
N ILE A 32 1.81 6.10 -2.85
CA ILE A 32 0.63 5.50 -2.21
C ILE A 32 0.92 5.39 -0.70
N ASP A 33 -0.06 5.77 0.13
CA ASP A 33 0.01 5.69 1.59
C ASP A 33 1.20 6.47 2.19
N GLU A 34 1.52 7.63 1.60
CA GLU A 34 2.61 8.51 2.03
C GLU A 34 2.09 9.83 2.65
N PRO A 35 1.50 9.84 3.86
CA PRO A 35 1.08 11.08 4.51
C PRO A 35 2.29 11.92 4.95
N ILE A 36 2.47 13.13 4.43
CA ILE A 36 3.61 13.99 4.77
C ILE A 36 3.34 14.76 6.07
N CYS A 37 2.17 15.38 6.16
CA CYS A 37 1.80 16.14 7.35
C CYS A 37 0.29 16.20 7.57
N MET A 38 -0.06 16.43 8.83
CA MET A 38 -1.42 16.67 9.31
C MET A 38 -1.50 18.07 9.89
N ILE A 39 -2.45 18.86 9.41
CA ILE A 39 -2.74 20.20 9.91
C ILE A 39 -4.01 20.11 10.75
N VAL A 40 -3.90 20.39 12.05
CA VAL A 40 -5.03 20.42 12.98
C VAL A 40 -5.43 21.87 13.20
N SER A 41 -6.69 22.19 12.89
CA SER A 41 -7.22 23.55 12.98
C SER A 41 -7.14 24.07 14.41
N GLY A 42 -6.58 25.28 14.59
CA GLY A 42 -6.39 25.90 15.89
C GLY A 42 -5.23 25.35 16.75
N VAL A 43 -4.54 24.30 16.31
CA VAL A 43 -3.42 23.68 17.06
C VAL A 43 -2.10 23.82 16.32
N GLY A 44 -2.05 23.46 15.04
CA GLY A 44 -0.83 23.56 14.23
C GLY A 44 -0.59 22.35 13.32
N THR A 45 0.63 22.26 12.81
CA THR A 45 1.05 21.22 11.85
C THR A 45 1.92 20.17 12.52
N TYR A 46 1.63 18.91 12.21
CA TYR A 46 2.39 17.74 12.62
C TYR A 46 2.97 17.03 11.40
N TYR A 47 4.22 16.61 11.48
CA TYR A 47 4.94 15.92 10.41
C TYR A 47 5.11 14.45 10.74
N TYR A 48 4.84 13.60 9.76
CA TYR A 48 4.96 12.15 9.89
C TYR A 48 6.40 11.70 9.69
N HIS A 49 6.82 10.76 10.54
CA HIS A 49 8.09 10.04 10.41
C HIS A 49 7.79 8.57 10.25
N PHE A 50 8.41 7.93 9.27
CA PHE A 50 8.13 6.56 8.88
C PHE A 50 9.25 5.59 9.24
N ASP A 51 8.90 4.32 9.43
CA ASP A 51 9.84 3.21 9.44
C ASP A 51 10.16 2.72 8.01
N GLY A 52 11.01 1.70 7.89
CA GLY A 52 11.41 1.15 6.59
C GLY A 52 10.27 0.45 5.82
N LEU A 53 9.16 0.09 6.47
CA LEU A 53 7.97 -0.49 5.84
C LEU A 53 6.98 0.59 5.39
N GLY A 54 7.15 1.84 5.84
CA GLY A 54 6.23 2.95 5.61
C GLY A 54 5.17 3.10 6.71
N SER A 55 5.35 2.46 7.87
CA SER A 55 4.48 2.69 9.04
C SER A 55 4.89 3.96 9.76
N VAL A 56 3.93 4.68 10.34
CA VAL A 56 4.22 5.91 11.10
C VAL A 56 4.94 5.57 12.41
N ALA A 57 6.24 5.79 12.47
CA ALA A 57 7.03 5.58 13.67
C ALA A 57 6.88 6.72 14.67
N ALA A 58 6.65 7.96 14.20
CA ALA A 58 6.55 9.11 15.08
C ALA A 58 5.94 10.37 14.44
N LEU A 59 5.64 11.36 15.28
CA LEU A 59 5.14 12.68 14.88
C LEU A 59 5.98 13.79 15.51
N SER A 60 6.35 14.80 14.71
CA SER A 60 6.97 16.03 15.20
C SER A 60 6.08 17.25 14.98
N ASN A 61 6.19 18.26 15.84
CA ASN A 61 5.52 19.54 15.64
C ASN A 61 6.32 20.48 14.73
N SER A 62 5.78 21.68 14.48
CA SER A 62 6.42 22.74 13.68
C SER A 62 7.75 23.25 14.24
N SER A 63 8.05 23.01 15.51
CA SER A 63 9.34 23.34 16.13
C SER A 63 10.36 22.20 16.04
N GLY A 64 10.02 21.08 15.39
CA GLY A 64 10.88 19.90 15.28
C GLY A 64 10.92 19.01 16.53
N ASN A 65 10.09 19.29 17.54
CA ASN A 65 10.01 18.47 18.74
C ASN A 65 9.13 17.23 18.48
N MET A 66 9.61 16.06 18.90
CA MET A 66 8.87 14.81 18.82
C MET A 66 7.73 14.80 19.83
N VAL A 67 6.48 14.75 19.34
CA VAL A 67 5.27 14.80 20.17
C VAL A 67 4.74 13.40 20.46
N GLU A 68 4.73 12.52 19.46
CA GLU A 68 4.29 11.13 19.60
C GLU A 68 5.28 10.18 18.95
N ARG A 69 5.34 8.94 19.46
CA ARG A 69 6.12 7.82 18.90
C ARG A 69 5.27 6.57 18.94
N TYR A 70 5.36 5.70 17.96
CA TYR A 70 4.59 4.46 17.95
C TYR A 70 5.53 3.29 17.78
N SER A 71 5.15 2.18 18.39
CA SER A 71 5.73 0.88 18.11
C SER A 71 4.59 -0.07 17.78
N TYR A 72 4.83 -0.96 16.85
CA TYR A 72 3.84 -1.92 16.37
C TYR A 72 4.28 -3.33 16.73
N ASP A 73 3.31 -4.22 16.93
CA ASP A 73 3.56 -5.65 16.88
C ASP A 73 3.87 -6.09 15.44
N VAL A 74 4.14 -7.39 15.24
CA VAL A 74 4.46 -7.93 13.91
C VAL A 74 3.31 -7.78 12.90
N PHE A 75 2.06 -7.71 13.35
CA PHE A 75 0.86 -7.56 12.53
C PHE A 75 0.33 -6.12 12.48
N GLY A 76 1.02 -5.15 13.08
CA GLY A 76 0.65 -3.74 13.04
C GLY A 76 -0.23 -3.25 14.19
N GLU A 77 -0.41 -4.02 15.27
CA GLU A 77 -1.13 -3.55 16.46
C GLU A 77 -0.30 -2.45 17.17
N PRO A 78 -0.82 -1.22 17.30
CA PRO A 78 -0.08 -0.13 17.92
C PRO A 78 -0.02 -0.30 19.45
N ASN A 79 1.13 0.04 20.03
CA ASN A 79 1.29 0.02 21.49
C ASN A 79 0.47 1.09 22.25
N ARG A 80 -0.06 2.08 21.54
CA ARG A 80 -0.91 3.15 22.07
C ARG A 80 -1.75 3.80 20.98
N THR A 81 -2.85 4.41 21.38
CA THR A 81 -3.62 5.33 20.55
C THR A 81 -2.99 6.72 20.55
N SER A 82 -3.28 7.53 19.53
CA SER A 82 -2.81 8.92 19.45
C SER A 82 -3.63 9.82 20.37
N SER A 83 -2.96 10.68 21.13
CA SER A 83 -3.60 11.73 21.93
C SER A 83 -3.92 12.96 21.09
N ILE A 84 -3.18 13.19 20.00
CA ILE A 84 -3.42 14.27 19.03
C ILE A 84 -4.56 13.90 18.06
N GLY A 85 -4.96 12.63 18.02
CA GLY A 85 -5.95 12.11 17.09
C GLY A 85 -5.39 11.85 15.70
N ASN A 86 -4.12 11.39 15.62
CA ASN A 86 -3.52 10.92 14.39
C ASN A 86 -4.26 9.67 13.87
N PRO A 87 -4.83 9.73 12.66
CA PRO A 87 -5.53 8.59 12.10
C PRO A 87 -4.62 7.65 11.31
N TYR A 88 -3.41 8.04 10.87
CA TYR A 88 -2.54 7.20 10.03
C TYR A 88 -1.46 6.50 10.85
N MET A 89 -1.37 5.17 10.74
CA MET A 89 -0.46 4.36 11.57
C MET A 89 0.28 3.29 10.74
N PHE A 90 0.05 1.99 11.00
CA PHE A 90 0.76 0.88 10.35
C PHE A 90 0.64 0.95 8.83
N THR A 91 1.75 0.82 8.11
CA THR A 91 1.84 0.95 6.64
C THR A 91 1.19 2.22 6.05
N GLY A 92 1.11 3.29 6.83
CA GLY A 92 0.48 4.55 6.41
C GLY A 92 -1.05 4.48 6.33
N ARG A 93 -1.68 3.47 6.97
CA ARG A 93 -3.12 3.23 6.91
C ARG A 93 -3.90 3.89 8.01
N ARG A 94 -5.15 4.26 7.66
CA ARG A 94 -6.09 4.82 8.60
C ARG A 94 -6.50 3.76 9.62
N TYR A 95 -6.21 4.04 10.88
CA TYR A 95 -6.57 3.25 12.05
C TYR A 95 -7.77 3.85 12.75
N GLU A 96 -8.76 3.02 13.05
CA GLU A 96 -9.92 3.40 13.85
C GLU A 96 -9.75 2.83 15.26
N PRO A 97 -9.43 3.66 16.27
CA PRO A 97 -9.16 3.16 17.62
C PRO A 97 -10.38 2.56 18.30
N ASP A 98 -11.59 3.00 17.95
CA ASP A 98 -12.84 2.50 18.53
C ASP A 98 -13.15 1.05 18.12
N SER A 99 -12.81 0.69 16.87
CA SER A 99 -13.03 -0.65 16.33
C SER A 99 -11.77 -1.52 16.39
N GLY A 100 -10.59 -0.92 16.52
CA GLY A 100 -9.31 -1.60 16.44
C GLY A 100 -8.97 -2.07 15.03
N LEU A 101 -9.52 -1.42 13.99
CA LEU A 101 -9.40 -1.86 12.60
C LEU A 101 -8.64 -0.85 11.75
N TYR A 102 -8.00 -1.37 10.70
CA TYR A 102 -7.40 -0.57 9.65
C TYR A 102 -8.26 -0.59 8.39
N TYR A 103 -8.45 0.58 7.78
CA TYR A 103 -9.12 0.71 6.49
C TYR A 103 -8.10 0.61 5.34
N TYR A 104 -8.18 -0.48 4.57
CA TYR A 104 -7.31 -0.79 3.43
C TYR A 104 -8.01 -0.57 2.08
N ARG A 105 -8.91 0.42 1.99
CA ARG A 105 -9.73 0.77 0.80
C ARG A 105 -10.74 -0.31 0.41
N ALA A 106 -10.26 -1.47 -0.02
CA ALA A 106 -11.10 -2.58 -0.45
C ALA A 106 -11.60 -3.45 0.72
N ARG A 107 -10.84 -3.49 1.83
CA ARG A 107 -11.09 -4.36 2.98
C ARG A 107 -10.77 -3.68 4.30
N TYR A 108 -11.35 -4.18 5.38
CA TYR A 108 -10.95 -3.89 6.75
C TYR A 108 -9.99 -4.97 7.23
N TYR A 109 -8.87 -4.52 7.79
CA TYR A 109 -7.84 -5.37 8.37
C TYR A 109 -7.88 -5.29 9.89
N SER A 110 -7.83 -6.45 10.55
CA SER A 110 -7.72 -6.52 12.00
C SER A 110 -6.29 -6.94 12.39
N PRO A 111 -5.52 -6.05 13.04
CA PRO A 111 -4.17 -6.36 13.50
C PRO A 111 -4.18 -7.41 14.61
N GLN A 112 -5.18 -7.39 15.50
CA GLN A 112 -5.31 -8.31 16.64
C GLN A 112 -5.34 -9.79 16.24
N ILE A 113 -5.94 -10.10 15.08
CA ILE A 113 -5.99 -11.46 14.53
C ILE A 113 -5.08 -11.66 13.31
N GLY A 114 -4.37 -10.61 12.87
CA GLY A 114 -3.44 -10.62 11.74
C GLY A 114 -4.08 -10.96 10.39
N ARG A 115 -5.34 -10.57 10.14
CA ARG A 115 -6.06 -10.90 8.89
C ARG A 115 -7.11 -9.88 8.49
N PHE A 116 -7.53 -9.94 7.21
CA PHE A 116 -8.68 -9.20 6.72
C PHE A 116 -9.99 -9.78 7.27
N LEU A 117 -11.01 -8.93 7.41
CA LEU A 117 -12.34 -9.33 7.83
C LEU A 117 -13.23 -9.77 6.67
N GLN A 118 -12.92 -9.32 5.45
CA GLN A 118 -13.63 -9.71 4.23
C GLN A 118 -12.74 -10.56 3.31
N THR A 119 -13.38 -11.42 2.52
CA THR A 119 -12.73 -12.17 1.44
C THR A 119 -12.16 -11.22 0.39
N ASP A 120 -11.03 -11.62 -0.19
CA ASP A 120 -10.42 -10.88 -1.28
C ASP A 120 -11.38 -10.72 -2.48
N PRO A 121 -11.69 -9.48 -2.92
CA PRO A 121 -12.49 -9.23 -4.12
C PRO A 121 -11.87 -9.81 -5.40
N ILE A 122 -10.55 -9.97 -5.47
CA ILE A 122 -9.88 -10.57 -6.63
C ILE A 122 -9.80 -12.10 -6.57
N GLY A 123 -10.34 -12.71 -5.51
CA GLY A 123 -10.36 -14.16 -5.32
C GLY A 123 -8.98 -14.75 -5.06
N TYR A 124 -8.73 -15.96 -5.60
CA TYR A 124 -7.52 -16.75 -5.33
C TYR A 124 -6.26 -16.30 -6.10
N VAL A 125 -6.24 -15.05 -6.60
CA VAL A 125 -5.13 -14.54 -7.40
C VAL A 125 -3.89 -14.30 -6.55
N ASP A 126 -4.06 -13.78 -5.34
CA ASP A 126 -2.97 -13.46 -4.42
C ASP A 126 -2.61 -14.64 -3.49
N SER A 127 -3.63 -15.37 -3.00
CA SER A 127 -3.43 -16.49 -2.07
C SER A 127 -4.58 -17.49 -2.12
N MET A 128 -4.29 -18.74 -1.71
CA MET A 128 -5.32 -19.75 -1.46
C MET A 128 -6.19 -19.42 -0.23
N ASN A 129 -5.68 -18.57 0.66
CA ASN A 129 -6.45 -18.06 1.80
C ASN A 129 -6.86 -16.60 1.53
N LEU A 130 -8.16 -16.40 1.30
CA LEU A 130 -8.77 -15.12 0.94
C LEU A 130 -8.75 -14.06 2.05
N TYR A 131 -8.34 -14.44 3.27
CA TYR A 131 -8.29 -13.55 4.43
C TYR A 131 -6.86 -13.22 4.86
N THR A 132 -5.85 -13.93 4.36
CA THR A 132 -4.47 -13.76 4.83
C THR A 132 -3.94 -12.37 4.49
N TYR A 133 -3.36 -11.70 5.48
CA TYR A 133 -2.58 -10.50 5.25
C TYR A 133 -1.18 -10.89 4.77
N VAL A 134 -0.88 -10.57 3.51
CA VAL A 134 0.47 -10.53 2.95
C VAL A 134 1.28 -11.84 3.15
N VAL A 135 0.64 -12.98 2.87
CA VAL A 135 1.20 -14.35 3.04
C VAL A 135 1.84 -14.58 4.43
N ASN A 136 1.29 -13.97 5.48
CA ASN A 136 1.83 -14.01 6.85
C ASN A 136 3.28 -13.51 6.98
N ASN A 137 3.73 -12.63 6.09
CA ASN A 137 5.04 -11.98 6.18
C ASN A 137 4.91 -10.44 6.20
N PRO A 138 4.22 -9.88 7.22
CA PRO A 138 3.98 -8.43 7.34
C PRO A 138 5.23 -7.59 7.59
N ILE A 139 6.34 -8.20 8.05
CA ILE A 139 7.60 -7.50 8.32
C ILE A 139 8.28 -7.04 7.02
N ASN A 140 8.14 -7.82 5.95
CA ASN A 140 8.88 -7.60 4.70
C ASN A 140 8.00 -7.11 3.55
N LEU A 141 6.69 -7.12 3.74
CA LEU A 141 5.72 -6.96 2.66
C LEU A 141 4.53 -6.11 3.15
N ASN A 142 3.92 -5.38 2.22
CA ASN A 142 2.79 -4.48 2.45
C ASN A 142 1.74 -4.73 1.35
N ASP A 143 0.45 -4.50 1.61
CA ASP A 143 -0.63 -4.43 0.62
C ASP A 143 -1.22 -3.00 0.52
N PRO A 144 -0.76 -2.17 -0.44
CA PRO A 144 -1.19 -0.80 -0.63
C PRO A 144 -2.60 -0.67 -1.23
N THR A 145 -3.26 -1.75 -1.63
CA THR A 145 -4.62 -1.66 -2.20
C THR A 145 -5.66 -2.42 -1.40
N GLY A 146 -5.22 -3.24 -0.43
CA GLY A 146 -6.07 -4.23 0.20
C GLY A 146 -6.50 -5.30 -0.79
N LYS A 147 -5.73 -5.60 -1.84
CA LYS A 147 -6.03 -6.60 -2.88
C LYS A 147 -4.80 -7.40 -3.30
N ILE A 148 -3.62 -6.77 -3.38
CA ILE A 148 -2.40 -7.38 -3.93
C ILE A 148 -1.19 -6.86 -3.17
N ILE A 149 -0.25 -7.76 -2.89
CA ILE A 149 1.00 -7.48 -2.21
C ILE A 149 1.92 -6.57 -3.04
N ALA A 150 2.40 -5.47 -2.44
CA ALA A 150 3.27 -4.44 -3.04
C ALA A 150 4.53 -5.00 -3.72
N LYS A 151 5.11 -6.10 -3.24
CA LYS A 151 6.34 -6.64 -3.85
C LYS A 151 6.09 -7.21 -5.25
N ILE A 152 4.85 -7.61 -5.54
CA ILE A 152 4.42 -7.98 -6.90
C ILE A 152 4.27 -6.70 -7.75
N ILE A 153 3.80 -5.60 -7.16
CA ILE A 153 3.68 -4.29 -7.82
C ILE A 153 5.05 -3.65 -8.09
N HIS A 154 6.04 -3.81 -7.19
CA HIS A 154 7.41 -3.31 -7.40
C HIS A 154 8.12 -4.01 -8.57
N CYS A 155 7.75 -5.24 -8.92
CA CYS A 155 8.22 -5.89 -10.14
C CYS A 155 7.57 -5.28 -11.40
N ALA A 156 6.30 -4.85 -11.32
CA ALA A 156 5.61 -4.18 -12.43
C ALA A 156 6.05 -2.71 -12.62
N ILE A 157 6.34 -1.98 -11.53
CA ILE A 157 6.74 -0.56 -11.57
C ILE A 157 8.26 -0.39 -11.82
N CYS A 158 9.14 -1.25 -11.27
CA CYS A 158 10.57 -1.20 -11.61
C CYS A 158 10.84 -1.54 -13.07
N LEU A 159 10.03 -2.37 -13.72
CA LEU A 159 10.14 -2.64 -15.16
C LEU A 159 9.55 -1.52 -16.04
N TRP A 160 8.79 -0.58 -15.45
CA TRP A 160 8.35 0.64 -16.15
C TRP A 160 9.37 1.79 -16.00
N LYS A 161 10.17 1.81 -14.93
CA LYS A 161 11.18 2.87 -14.68
C LYS A 161 12.62 2.51 -15.04
N LEU A 162 12.95 1.23 -15.23
CA LEU A 162 14.20 0.83 -15.87
C LEU A 162 13.91 0.61 -17.35
N GLY A 163 14.20 1.63 -18.15
CA GLY A 163 14.24 1.53 -19.61
C GLY A 163 15.26 0.49 -20.06
N SER A 164 14.85 -0.77 -20.05
CA SER A 164 15.51 -1.88 -20.74
C SER A 164 14.44 -2.76 -21.39
N PHE A 165 13.56 -2.11 -22.15
CA PHE A 165 12.96 -2.70 -23.33
C PHE A 165 13.63 -2.00 -24.51
N ASP A 166 14.73 -2.56 -25.00
CA ASP A 166 15.24 -2.22 -26.32
C ASP A 166 14.11 -2.56 -27.30
N TYR A 167 13.42 -1.53 -27.77
CA TYR A 167 12.56 -1.62 -28.92
C TYR A 167 13.52 -1.55 -30.10
N ASP A 168 13.90 -2.71 -30.65
CA ASP A 168 14.64 -2.75 -31.91
C ASP A 168 13.87 -1.92 -32.94
N GLU A 169 14.53 -0.87 -33.43
CA GLU A 169 14.15 -0.18 -34.65
C GLU A 169 14.22 -1.20 -35.79
N ASP A 170 13.08 -1.75 -36.20
CA ASP A 170 12.84 -2.01 -37.62
C ASP A 170 11.36 -2.28 -37.96
N CYS A 171 10.86 -1.43 -38.87
CA CYS A 171 9.78 -1.62 -39.84
C CYS A 171 8.29 -1.47 -39.42
N GLY A 172 7.73 -0.28 -39.67
CA GLY A 172 6.31 -0.09 -40.07
C GLY A 172 5.78 1.35 -39.93
N PRO A 173 5.09 1.94 -40.94
CA PRO A 173 4.66 3.33 -40.88
C PRO A 173 3.47 3.56 -39.93
N GLU A 174 3.47 4.74 -39.34
CA GLU A 174 2.64 5.27 -38.26
C GLU A 174 1.11 5.24 -38.55
N PRO A 175 0.26 4.70 -37.65
CA PRO A 175 -1.18 4.89 -37.76
C PRO A 175 -1.62 6.22 -37.11
N THR A 176 -2.29 7.02 -37.93
CA THR A 176 -2.95 8.29 -37.57
C THR A 176 -3.90 8.15 -36.36
N GLN A 177 -3.90 9.16 -35.49
CA GLN A 177 -4.70 9.28 -34.26
C GLN A 177 -6.22 9.08 -34.50
N PRO A 178 -6.96 8.35 -33.64
CA PRO A 178 -8.42 8.25 -33.74
C PRO A 178 -9.14 9.44 -33.08
N ASP A 179 -10.22 9.88 -33.73
CA ASP A 179 -11.11 11.01 -33.40
C ASP A 179 -11.82 10.86 -32.03
N PRO A 180 -12.22 11.95 -31.34
CA PRO A 180 -12.63 11.94 -29.93
C PRO A 180 -14.11 11.57 -29.69
N SER A 181 -14.82 10.94 -30.64
CA SER A 181 -16.27 10.70 -30.52
C SER A 181 -16.72 9.37 -29.90
N ASP A 182 -15.81 8.43 -29.57
CA ASP A 182 -16.19 7.06 -29.14
C ASP A 182 -16.09 6.78 -27.62
N CYS A 183 -16.40 7.77 -26.78
CA CYS A 183 -16.55 7.59 -25.34
C CYS A 183 -17.98 7.16 -24.95
N SER A 184 -18.35 5.89 -25.13
CA SER A 184 -19.58 5.39 -24.48
C SER A 184 -19.64 3.91 -24.03
N VAL A 185 -18.57 3.10 -24.11
CA VAL A 185 -18.67 1.70 -23.58
C VAL A 185 -17.40 1.08 -22.98
N ALA A 186 -16.30 1.83 -22.80
CA ALA A 186 -14.98 1.26 -22.52
C ALA A 186 -14.64 0.98 -21.03
N GLY A 187 -15.63 0.64 -20.20
CA GLY A 187 -15.44 0.46 -18.75
C GLY A 187 -15.21 -0.97 -18.26
N LEU A 188 -15.60 -2.00 -19.02
CA LEU A 188 -15.56 -3.40 -18.56
C LEU A 188 -14.64 -4.31 -19.40
N GLU A 189 -14.38 -3.96 -20.67
CA GLU A 189 -13.49 -4.76 -21.53
C GLU A 189 -12.00 -4.51 -21.26
N LYS A 190 -11.65 -3.31 -20.77
CA LYS A 190 -10.27 -2.96 -20.39
C LYS A 190 -9.79 -3.79 -19.19
N ASP A 191 -10.69 -4.09 -18.24
CA ASP A 191 -10.38 -4.91 -17.08
C ASP A 191 -10.16 -6.38 -17.47
N LEU A 192 -10.91 -6.91 -18.44
CA LEU A 192 -10.75 -8.29 -18.90
C LEU A 192 -9.46 -8.48 -19.72
N LEU A 193 -9.06 -7.46 -20.49
CA LEU A 193 -7.79 -7.46 -21.22
C LEU A 193 -6.62 -7.33 -20.25
N TYR A 194 -6.73 -6.46 -19.25
CA TYR A 194 -5.76 -6.33 -18.16
C TYR A 194 -5.58 -7.65 -17.38
N LEU A 195 -6.67 -8.34 -17.05
CA LEU A 195 -6.62 -9.64 -16.37
C LEU A 195 -6.11 -10.78 -17.26
N LYS A 196 -6.38 -10.76 -18.57
CA LYS A 196 -5.83 -11.74 -19.53
C LYS A 196 -4.33 -11.56 -19.72
N GLU A 197 -3.87 -10.32 -19.79
CA GLU A 197 -2.44 -9.99 -19.89
C GLU A 197 -1.71 -10.29 -18.57
N LEU A 198 -2.31 -10.01 -17.40
CA LEU A 198 -1.78 -10.44 -16.09
C LEU A 198 -1.63 -11.96 -15.96
N LYS A 199 -2.57 -12.75 -16.47
CA LYS A 199 -2.49 -14.22 -16.47
C LYS A 199 -1.35 -14.74 -17.37
N LYS A 200 -1.16 -14.15 -18.56
CA LYS A 200 0.00 -14.48 -19.42
C LYS A 200 1.31 -14.09 -18.75
N TRP A 201 1.32 -12.95 -18.05
CA TRP A 201 2.48 -12.43 -17.34
C TRP A 201 2.86 -13.28 -16.13
N GLN A 202 1.89 -13.76 -15.33
CA GLN A 202 2.11 -14.69 -14.23
C GLN A 202 2.75 -16.01 -14.69
N VAL A 203 2.26 -16.59 -15.79
CA VAL A 203 2.83 -17.83 -16.35
C VAL A 203 4.28 -17.62 -16.80
N ASN A 204 4.58 -16.46 -17.39
CA ASN A 204 5.93 -16.16 -17.85
C ASN A 204 6.90 -15.85 -16.69
N CYS A 205 6.43 -15.13 -15.67
CA CYS A 205 7.21 -14.83 -14.46
C CYS A 205 7.51 -16.09 -13.64
N ILE A 206 6.55 -17.01 -13.51
CA ILE A 206 6.76 -18.33 -12.87
C ILE A 206 7.76 -19.17 -13.65
N ASN A 207 7.71 -19.13 -14.99
CA ASN A 207 8.66 -19.86 -15.84
C ASN A 207 10.08 -19.26 -15.80
N GLN A 208 10.22 -17.95 -15.60
CA GLN A 208 11.51 -17.27 -15.37
C GLN A 208 12.08 -17.60 -13.98
N ILE A 209 11.25 -17.64 -12.93
CA ILE A 209 11.66 -18.08 -11.58
C ILE A 209 12.11 -19.54 -11.59
N LYS A 210 11.43 -20.43 -12.34
CA LYS A 210 11.86 -21.83 -12.51
C LYS A 210 13.19 -21.98 -13.26
N LYS A 211 13.55 -21.06 -14.16
CA LYS A 211 14.85 -21.03 -14.84
C LYS A 211 16.01 -20.56 -13.94
N LEU A 212 15.72 -19.82 -12.88
CA LEU A 212 16.70 -19.37 -11.88
C LEU A 212 16.98 -20.43 -10.78
N ILE A 213 16.26 -21.56 -10.80
CA ILE A 213 16.44 -22.69 -9.88
C ILE A 213 16.89 -23.92 -10.68
N PRO A 214 18.08 -23.90 -11.31
CA PRO A 214 19.03 -24.97 -11.01
C PRO A 214 20.51 -24.56 -11.22
N SER A 215 21.23 -24.18 -10.16
CA SER A 215 22.70 -24.39 -10.10
C SER A 215 23.37 -24.10 -8.74
N CYS A 216 22.68 -24.01 -7.61
CA CYS A 216 23.37 -23.81 -6.32
C CYS A 216 23.74 -25.16 -5.66
N GLY A 217 24.55 -25.95 -6.37
CA GLY A 217 25.41 -26.93 -5.75
C GLY A 217 26.66 -26.20 -5.25
N LYS A 218 26.78 -26.07 -3.92
CA LYS A 218 27.92 -25.50 -3.16
C LYS A 218 27.98 -23.97 -3.06
N CYS A 219 27.39 -23.43 -1.99
CA CYS A 219 28.03 -22.40 -1.16
C CYS A 219 27.64 -22.67 0.30
N ALA A 220 28.56 -23.30 1.03
CA ALA A 220 28.52 -23.40 2.47
C ALA A 220 28.87 -22.03 3.07
N TRP A 221 28.04 -21.51 3.98
CA TRP A 221 28.49 -20.66 5.08
C TRP A 221 27.72 -21.07 6.34
N ALA A 222 28.50 -21.44 7.35
CA ALA A 222 28.10 -22.10 8.57
C ALA A 222 27.32 -21.19 9.53
N ILE A 223 26.41 -21.82 10.29
CA ILE A 223 25.77 -21.23 11.48
C ILE A 223 26.70 -21.54 12.68
N PRO A 224 27.26 -20.56 13.39
CA PRO A 224 27.94 -20.83 14.64
C PRO A 224 26.91 -21.04 15.76
N THR A 225 26.97 -22.19 16.45
CA THR A 225 26.22 -22.43 17.69
C THR A 225 26.90 -21.72 18.87
N PRO A 226 26.16 -21.26 19.90
CA PRO A 226 26.73 -20.60 21.07
C PRO A 226 27.42 -21.63 21.97
N GLY A 227 28.70 -21.39 22.29
CA GLY A 227 29.52 -22.24 23.14
C GLY A 227 29.22 -22.08 24.64
N LYS A 228 29.43 -23.18 25.36
CA LYS A 228 29.61 -23.25 26.82
C LYS A 228 30.94 -22.63 27.23
#